data_AF-A0A928RUG1-F1
#
_entry.id   AF-A0A928RUG1-F1
#
_cell.length_a   1.000
_cell.length_b   1.000
_cell.length_c   1.000
_cell.angle_alpha   90.00
_cell.angle_beta   90.00
_cell.angle_gamma   90.00
#
_symmetry.space_group_name_H-M   'P 1'
#
loop_
_entity.id
_entity.type
_entity.pdbx_description
1 polymer ?
#
loop_
_entity_poly.entity_id
_entity_poly.type
_entity_poly.pdbx_seq_one_letter_code
_entity_poly.pdbx_strand_id
1 'polypeptide(L)'
;MKNGANELMRIQNVLEEDRLNVGKGFEEVLISDLNKLLKDYFDFNSLPSIKLIKNKGGYCVNINVDITRVRALNYVLEEDK
;
A
#
# COMPACT_ATOMS: atom_id res chain seq x y z
N MET A 1 -4.71 43.54 -14.59
CA MET A 1 -4.32 42.12 -14.83
C MET A 1 -3.73 41.56 -13.54
N LYS A 2 -4.54 40.97 -12.64
CA LYS A 2 -4.09 40.41 -11.34
C LYS A 2 -4.95 39.20 -10.90
N ASN A 3 -5.25 38.25 -11.79
CA ASN A 3 -6.11 37.11 -11.43
C ASN A 3 -5.44 35.72 -11.56
N GLY A 4 -4.46 35.55 -12.47
CA GLY A 4 -3.89 34.22 -12.75
C GLY A 4 -3.08 33.59 -11.60
N ALA A 5 -2.43 34.39 -10.75
CA ALA A 5 -1.62 33.85 -9.65
C ALA A 5 -2.47 33.23 -8.53
N ASN A 6 -3.66 33.77 -8.25
CA ASN A 6 -4.58 33.25 -7.24
C ASN A 6 -5.29 31.97 -7.71
N GLU A 7 -5.59 31.87 -9.00
CA GLU A 7 -6.18 30.66 -9.58
C GLU A 7 -5.17 29.51 -9.60
N LEU A 8 -3.91 29.77 -9.94
CA LEU A 8 -2.83 28.77 -9.86
C LEU A 8 -2.61 28.27 -8.43
N MET A 9 -2.60 29.16 -7.43
CA MET A 9 -2.49 28.77 -6.01
C MET A 9 -3.67 27.90 -5.57
N ARG A 10 -4.90 28.23 -6.00
CA ARG A 10 -6.07 27.41 -5.70
C ARG A 10 -6.01 26.03 -6.33
N ILE A 11 -5.60 25.95 -7.60
CA ILE A 11 -5.44 24.66 -8.30
C ILE A 11 -4.36 23.82 -7.61
N GLN A 12 -3.25 24.43 -7.21
CA GLN A 12 -2.16 23.75 -6.51
C GLN A 12 -2.63 23.20 -5.15
N ASN A 13 -3.37 23.99 -4.38
CA ASN A 13 -3.93 23.55 -3.09
C ASN A 13 -4.95 22.41 -3.27
N VAL A 14 -5.82 22.48 -4.28
CA VAL A 14 -6.80 21.41 -4.56
C VAL A 14 -6.09 20.11 -4.98
N LEU A 15 -5.03 20.18 -5.78
CA LEU A 15 -4.23 19.01 -6.18
C LEU A 15 -3.46 18.39 -4.99
N GLU A 16 -2.97 19.23 -4.06
CA GLU A 16 -2.34 18.76 -2.83
C GLU A 16 -3.35 18.13 -1.87
N GLU A 17 -4.54 18.74 -1.73
CA GLU A 17 -5.65 18.20 -0.95
C GLU A 17 -6.18 16.89 -1.53
N ASP A 18 -6.30 16.75 -2.86
CA ASP A 18 -6.69 15.49 -3.51
C ASP A 18 -5.63 14.39 -3.28
N ARG A 19 -4.33 14.69 -3.40
CA ARG A 19 -3.26 13.73 -3.05
C ARG A 19 -3.27 13.35 -1.56
N LEU A 20 -3.68 14.24 -0.67
CA LEU A 20 -3.77 13.99 0.76
C LEU A 20 -5.03 13.20 1.14
N ASN A 21 -6.15 13.44 0.45
CA ASN A 21 -7.44 12.79 0.72
C ASN A 21 -7.54 11.37 0.17
N VAL A 22 -6.82 11.03 -0.91
CA VAL A 22 -6.65 9.63 -1.36
C VAL A 22 -5.97 8.75 -0.28
N GLY A 23 -5.22 9.36 0.64
CA GLY A 23 -4.41 8.65 1.63
C GLY A 23 -5.19 7.91 2.73
N LYS A 24 -6.42 8.32 3.08
CA LYS A 24 -7.10 7.76 4.27
C LYS A 24 -7.73 6.38 4.06
N GLY A 25 -8.16 6.04 2.84
CA GLY A 25 -8.73 4.71 2.54
C GLY A 25 -7.74 3.74 1.89
N PHE A 26 -6.68 4.27 1.27
CA PHE A 26 -5.70 3.46 0.57
C PHE A 26 -4.89 2.56 1.51
N GLU A 27 -4.62 3.02 2.74
CA GLU A 27 -3.87 2.23 3.73
C GLU A 27 -4.61 0.93 4.10
N GLU A 28 -5.92 1.00 4.34
CA GLU A 28 -6.73 -0.17 4.68
C GLU A 28 -6.80 -1.18 3.53
N VAL A 29 -6.95 -0.68 2.30
CA VAL A 29 -6.95 -1.51 1.09
C VAL A 29 -5.60 -2.21 0.91
N LEU A 30 -4.51 -1.47 1.04
CA LEU A 30 -3.16 -2.01 0.92
C LEU A 30 -2.86 -3.04 2.02
N ILE A 31 -3.26 -2.77 3.27
CA ILE A 31 -3.14 -3.71 4.39
C ILE A 31 -3.93 -4.99 4.09
N SER A 32 -5.15 -4.87 3.56
CA SER A 32 -5.98 -6.01 3.16
C SER A 32 -5.27 -6.86 2.09
N ASP A 33 -4.76 -6.24 1.03
CA ASP A 33 -4.14 -6.97 -0.08
C ASP A 33 -2.81 -7.60 0.31
N LEU A 34 -1.99 -6.91 1.12
CA LEU A 34 -0.79 -7.50 1.70
C LEU A 34 -1.11 -8.70 2.60
N ASN A 35 -2.20 -8.64 3.38
CA ASN A 35 -2.63 -9.78 4.17
C ASN A 35 -3.06 -10.97 3.32
N LYS A 36 -3.78 -10.75 2.20
CA LYS A 36 -4.11 -11.83 1.26
C LYS A 36 -2.86 -12.45 0.68
N LEU A 37 -1.95 -11.60 0.17
CA LEU A 37 -0.68 -12.04 -0.38
C LEU A 37 0.09 -12.89 0.64
N LEU A 38 0.26 -12.41 1.87
CA LEU A 38 1.00 -13.15 2.89
C LEU A 38 0.37 -14.52 3.20
N LYS A 39 -0.96 -14.67 3.12
CA LYS A 39 -1.64 -15.96 3.34
C LYS A 39 -1.37 -16.97 2.23
N ASP A 40 -1.10 -16.50 1.01
CA ASP A 40 -0.79 -17.39 -0.11
C ASP A 40 0.56 -18.09 0.10
N TYR A 41 1.50 -17.42 0.79
CA TYR A 41 2.86 -17.92 1.01
C TYR A 41 3.11 -18.48 2.41
N PHE A 42 2.36 -18.03 3.43
CA PHE A 42 2.68 -18.33 4.83
C PHE A 42 1.44 -18.76 5.63
N ASP A 43 1.66 -19.72 6.52
CA ASP A 43 0.73 -20.00 7.62
C ASP A 43 1.21 -19.27 8.87
N PHE A 44 0.35 -18.44 9.44
CA PHE A 44 0.62 -17.69 10.67
C PHE A 44 -0.55 -17.82 11.65
N ASN A 45 -0.22 -17.97 12.93
CA ASN A 45 -1.20 -18.12 14.01
C ASN A 45 -1.75 -16.77 14.52
N SER A 46 -1.09 -15.68 14.15
CA SER A 46 -1.45 -14.31 14.50
C SER A 46 -1.47 -13.45 13.24
N LEU A 47 -2.31 -12.42 13.22
CA LEU A 47 -2.37 -11.51 12.08
C LEU A 47 -1.05 -10.72 11.94
N PRO A 48 -0.51 -10.57 10.72
CA PRO A 48 0.64 -9.73 10.46
C PRO A 48 0.43 -8.29 10.95
N SER A 49 1.44 -7.75 11.62
CA SER A 49 1.47 -6.32 11.97
C SER A 49 2.03 -5.53 10.80
N ILE A 50 1.16 -4.82 10.09
CA ILE A 50 1.51 -3.99 8.94
C ILE A 50 1.39 -2.52 9.34
N LYS A 51 2.46 -1.75 9.16
CA LYS A 51 2.49 -0.30 9.42
C LYS A 51 2.95 0.45 8.19
N LEU A 52 2.16 1.44 7.77
CA LEU A 52 2.54 2.42 6.77
C LEU A 52 3.03 3.69 7.43
N ILE A 53 4.22 4.15 7.03
CA ILE A 53 4.83 5.38 7.52
C ILE A 53 5.13 6.27 6.31
N LYS A 54 4.46 7.42 6.25
CA LYS A 54 4.70 8.41 5.19
C LYS A 54 5.96 9.22 5.53
N ASN A 55 6.95 9.17 4.65
CA ASN A 55 8.19 9.95 4.73
C ASN A 55 8.19 11.07 3.67
N LYS A 56 9.13 12.02 3.76
CA LYS A 56 9.20 13.23 2.90
C LYS A 56 9.32 12.97 1.38
N GLY A 57 9.39 11.72 0.93
CA GLY A 57 9.45 11.36 -0.50
C GLY A 57 8.77 10.03 -0.86
N GLY A 58 8.01 9.42 0.05
CA GLY A 58 7.41 8.10 -0.22
C GLY A 58 6.79 7.45 1.01
N TYR A 59 6.46 6.17 0.89
CA TYR A 59 5.90 5.36 1.97
C TYR A 59 6.91 4.28 2.36
N CYS A 60 7.11 4.10 3.66
CA CYS A 60 7.79 2.96 4.24
C CYS A 60 6.73 1.99 4.74
N VAL A 61 6.78 0.74 4.27
CA VAL A 61 5.87 -0.33 4.68
C VAL A 61 6.66 -1.30 5.55
N ASN A 62 6.32 -1.39 6.83
CA ASN A 62 6.90 -2.34 7.75
C ASN A 62 5.93 -3.49 7.99
N ILE A 63 6.36 -4.71 7.71
CA ILE A 63 5.58 -5.94 7.89
C ILE A 63 6.31 -6.80 8.91
N ASN A 64 5.65 -7.09 10.04
CA ASN A 64 6.13 -8.05 11.02
C ASN A 64 5.12 -9.20 11.12
N VAL A 65 5.61 -10.43 10.96
CA VAL A 65 4.79 -11.63 10.99
C VAL A 65 5.58 -12.78 11.60
N ASP A 66 4.96 -13.47 12.56
CA ASP A 66 5.47 -14.72 13.10
C ASP A 66 4.85 -15.88 12.30
N ILE A 67 5.70 -16.56 11.52
CA ILE A 67 5.26 -17.65 10.64
C ILE A 67 5.46 -19.00 11.32
N THR A 68 4.47 -19.88 11.15
CA THR A 68 4.56 -21.29 11.58
C THR A 68 5.06 -22.20 10.49
N ARG A 69 4.73 -21.87 9.23
CA ARG A 69 5.09 -22.64 8.06
C ARG A 69 5.17 -21.74 6.83
N VAL A 70 6.15 -22.02 5.98
CA VAL A 70 6.21 -21.51 4.61
C VAL A 70 5.50 -22.51 3.70
N ARG A 71 4.53 -22.04 2.92
CA ARG A 71 3.81 -22.85 1.94
C ARG A 71 4.75 -23.13 0.76
N ALA A 72 4.77 -24.38 0.31
CA ALA A 72 5.48 -24.72 -0.91
C ALA A 72 4.78 -23.98 -2.06
N LEU A 73 5.53 -23.19 -2.81
CA LEU A 73 5.04 -22.59 -4.04
C LEU A 73 4.70 -23.72 -5.01
N ASN A 74 3.41 -23.96 -5.25
CA ASN A 74 2.97 -24.78 -6.35
C ASN A 74 3.22 -24.00 -7.64
N TYR A 75 4.48 -23.93 -8.08
CA TYR A 75 4.78 -23.66 -9.47
C TYR A 75 4.23 -24.85 -10.25
N VAL A 76 3.01 -24.72 -10.75
CA VAL A 76 2.67 -25.43 -11.97
C VAL A 76 3.56 -24.80 -13.01
N LEU A 77 4.68 -25.46 -13.31
CA LEU A 77 5.38 -25.22 -14.55
C LEU A 77 4.38 -25.60 -15.63
N GLU A 78 3.67 -24.61 -16.17
CA GLU A 78 3.04 -24.77 -17.47
C GLU A 78 4.21 -24.98 -18.44
N GLU A 79 4.57 -26.24 -18.65
CA GLU A 79 5.38 -26.64 -19.79
C GLU A 79 4.55 -26.28 -21.03
N ASP A 80 4.97 -25.20 -21.71
CA ASP A 80 4.53 -24.85 -23.04
C ASP A 80 4.56 -26.11 -23.92
N LYS A 81 3.37 -26.58 -24.32
CA LYS A 81 3.17 -27.65 -25.30
C LYS A 81 3.12 -27.10 -26.71
#